data_AF-A0A1F4XBP4-F1
#
_entry.id   AF-A0A1F4XBP4-F1
#
_cell.length_a   1.000
_cell.length_b   1.000
_cell.length_c   1.000
_cell.angle_alpha   90.00
_cell.angle_beta   90.00
_cell.angle_gamma   90.00
#
_symmetry.space_group_name_H-M   'P 1'
#
loop_
_entity.id
_entity.type
_entity.pdbx_description
1 polymer ?
#
loop_
_entity_poly.entity_id
_entity_poly.type
_entity_poly.pdbx_seq_one_letter_code
_entity_poly.pdbx_strand_id
1 'polypeptide(L)'
;MKSAWYYVKLGVLMLVLFSETFFLTTLINGFVSQGDFFNINIPFSLQVVGVMTLIILTFALTVGAWDVWYFNILTPLAIATGIMVPLLATSTTYALIAAGVAFILMAAESFRSYKIKKLLIKFDALLVLRFAVRGILLVFSILAGLIIILGASNVKEIDFGKLIAEVAEKPIKSTVNSQLQQTMERQTIYSGYSAEEIQKLLDEYGVQTTGASPDSITNNLDIKSMIQTQVNDLIAPYKELVRPLIAVLVFGLFQLYATVSYAIYSLFVGLLISIAKKTGLLKVVTQTVEKQDLQF
;
A
#
# COMPACT_ATOMS: atom_id res chain seq x y z
N MET A 1 -24.07 35.19 11.18
CA MET A 1 -22.81 35.20 10.38
C MET A 1 -21.73 34.43 11.15
N LYS A 2 -20.88 33.65 10.46
CA LYS A 2 -19.73 32.96 11.09
C LYS A 2 -18.62 33.99 11.37
N SER A 3 -17.89 33.85 12.47
CA SER A 3 -16.83 34.80 12.84
C SER A 3 -15.58 34.63 11.97
N ALA A 4 -14.74 35.66 11.83
CA ALA A 4 -13.46 35.55 11.12
C ALA A 4 -12.60 34.39 11.66
N TRP A 5 -12.64 34.17 12.97
CA TRP A 5 -11.94 33.07 13.65
C TRP A 5 -12.35 31.67 13.17
N TYR A 6 -13.61 31.49 12.73
CA TYR A 6 -14.07 30.23 12.13
C TYR A 6 -13.31 29.93 10.83
N TYR A 7 -13.15 30.93 9.96
CA TYR A 7 -12.46 30.77 8.68
C TYR A 7 -10.96 30.55 8.86
N VAL A 8 -10.34 31.19 9.86
CA VAL A 8 -8.93 30.94 10.21
C VAL A 8 -8.71 29.50 10.63
N LYS A 9 -9.51 28.96 11.56
CA LYS A 9 -9.42 27.56 11.99
C LYS A 9 -9.61 26.59 10.81
N LEU A 10 -10.59 26.88 9.96
CA LEU A 10 -10.87 26.09 8.77
C LEU A 10 -9.67 26.09 7.82
N GLY A 11 -9.12 27.26 7.50
CA GLY A 11 -7.96 27.40 6.63
C GLY A 11 -6.74 26.65 7.16
N VAL A 12 -6.47 26.75 8.47
CA VAL A 12 -5.38 26.00 9.11
C VAL A 12 -5.60 24.50 9.00
N LEU A 13 -6.79 23.98 9.30
CA LEU A 13 -7.07 22.54 9.18
C LEU A 13 -6.92 22.04 7.74
N MET A 14 -7.29 22.86 6.75
CA MET A 14 -7.18 22.50 5.34
C MET A 14 -5.73 22.51 4.86
N LEU A 15 -4.92 23.45 5.34
CA LEU A 15 -3.49 23.47 5.09
C LEU A 15 -2.81 22.26 5.74
N VAL A 16 -3.16 21.91 6.98
CA VAL A 16 -2.61 20.71 7.65
C VAL A 16 -3.00 19.45 6.88
N LEU A 17 -4.28 19.30 6.50
CA LEU A 17 -4.71 18.16 5.69
C LEU A 17 -3.95 18.08 4.36
N PHE A 18 -3.82 19.21 3.64
CA PHE A 18 -3.03 19.26 2.42
C PHE A 18 -1.57 18.85 2.64
N SER A 19 -0.93 19.32 3.71
CA SER A 19 0.45 18.98 4.02
C SER A 19 0.62 17.51 4.40
N GLU A 20 -0.30 16.94 5.17
CA GLU A 20 -0.28 15.53 5.55
C GLU A 20 -0.51 14.62 4.33
N THR A 21 -1.46 14.97 3.46
CA THR A 21 -1.72 14.22 2.23
C THR A 21 -0.57 14.34 1.24
N PHE A 22 0.01 15.53 1.10
CA PHE A 22 1.25 15.75 0.34
C PHE A 22 2.37 14.84 0.82
N PHE A 23 2.64 14.85 2.14
CA PHE A 23 3.71 14.06 2.71
C PHE A 23 3.50 12.56 2.52
N LEU A 24 2.27 12.07 2.74
CA LEU A 24 1.94 10.66 2.50
C LEU A 24 2.12 10.28 1.03
N THR A 25 1.63 11.09 0.09
CA THR A 25 1.80 10.81 -1.33
C THR A 25 3.27 10.81 -1.75
N THR A 26 4.10 11.72 -1.21
CA THR A 26 5.55 11.70 -1.43
C THR A 26 6.20 10.42 -0.90
N LEU A 27 5.83 9.96 0.30
CA LEU A 27 6.34 8.70 0.86
C LEU A 27 5.96 7.50 -0.01
N ILE A 28 4.71 7.43 -0.47
CA ILE A 28 4.23 6.37 -1.36
C ILE A 28 4.99 6.40 -2.68
N ASN A 29 5.15 7.58 -3.28
CA ASN A 29 5.87 7.72 -4.54
C ASN A 29 7.35 7.33 -4.39
N GLY A 30 7.99 7.71 -3.29
CA GLY A 30 9.37 7.33 -2.97
C GLY A 30 9.54 5.82 -2.82
N PHE A 31 8.63 5.16 -2.10
CA PHE A 31 8.62 3.70 -1.93
C PHE A 31 8.46 2.97 -3.27
N VAL A 32 7.50 3.39 -4.09
CA VAL A 32 7.28 2.77 -5.42
C VAL A 32 8.50 2.96 -6.32
N SER A 33 9.15 4.14 -6.27
CA SER A 33 10.33 4.43 -7.09
C SER A 33 11.56 3.58 -6.72
N GLN A 34 11.65 3.10 -5.48
CA GLN A 34 12.76 2.25 -5.03
C GLN A 34 12.63 0.79 -5.51
N GLY A 35 11.43 0.35 -5.90
CA GLY A 35 11.20 -0.98 -6.48
C GLY A 35 11.34 -2.15 -5.51
N ASP A 36 11.67 -1.92 -4.24
CA ASP A 36 11.85 -2.96 -3.22
C ASP A 36 10.51 -3.27 -2.51
N PHE A 37 9.54 -3.76 -3.29
CA PHE A 37 8.17 -3.98 -2.84
C PHE A 37 8.02 -5.08 -1.78
N PHE A 38 9.01 -5.97 -1.66
CA PHE A 38 8.95 -7.16 -0.81
C PHE A 38 9.77 -7.03 0.47
N ASN A 39 10.66 -6.05 0.57
CA ASN A 39 11.43 -5.79 1.78
C ASN A 39 10.71 -4.75 2.65
N ILE A 40 9.78 -5.24 3.48
CA ILE A 40 8.99 -4.39 4.37
C ILE A 40 9.91 -3.81 5.46
N ASN A 41 10.32 -2.56 5.27
CA ASN A 41 11.07 -1.81 6.26
C ASN A 41 10.13 -1.29 7.36
N ILE A 42 10.27 -1.79 8.58
CA ILE A 42 9.42 -1.45 9.74
C ILE A 42 9.31 0.08 9.95
N PRO A 43 10.42 0.86 9.98
CA PRO A 43 10.40 2.32 9.99
C PRO A 43 9.49 2.95 8.93
N PHE A 44 9.52 2.46 7.69
CA PHE A 44 8.66 2.98 6.61
C PHE A 44 7.19 2.67 6.88
N SER A 45 6.87 1.43 7.24
CA SER A 45 5.49 1.02 7.58
C SER A 45 4.92 1.87 8.71
N LEU A 46 5.72 2.15 9.75
CA LEU A 46 5.29 2.97 10.89
C LEU A 46 5.04 4.42 10.47
N GLN A 47 5.88 4.99 9.59
CA GLN A 47 5.67 6.33 9.04
C GLN A 47 4.37 6.40 8.24
N VAL A 48 4.12 5.43 7.34
CA VAL A 48 2.89 5.39 6.54
C VAL A 48 1.65 5.29 7.42
N VAL A 49 1.63 4.34 8.37
CA VAL A 49 0.52 4.17 9.31
C VAL A 49 0.32 5.40 10.19
N GLY A 50 1.41 6.00 10.67
CA GLY A 50 1.37 7.21 11.49
C GLY A 50 0.75 8.39 10.73
N VAL A 51 1.19 8.64 9.50
CA VAL A 51 0.66 9.74 8.67
C VAL A 51 -0.78 9.47 8.26
N MET A 52 -1.14 8.24 7.87
CA MET A 52 -2.54 7.86 7.60
C MET A 52 -3.44 8.14 8.80
N THR A 53 -2.98 7.78 10.00
CA THR A 53 -3.69 8.01 11.25
C THR A 53 -3.84 9.51 11.53
N LEU A 54 -2.79 10.30 11.31
CA LEU A 54 -2.85 11.75 11.46
C LEU A 54 -3.87 12.37 10.50
N ILE A 55 -3.87 12.00 9.22
CA ILE A 55 -4.83 12.50 8.22
C ILE A 55 -6.27 12.27 8.68
N ILE A 56 -6.61 11.06 9.13
CA ILE A 56 -7.98 10.74 9.55
C ILE A 56 -8.36 11.42 10.88
N LEU A 57 -7.40 11.68 11.78
CA LEU A 57 -7.63 12.47 12.99
C LEU A 57 -7.82 13.96 12.67
N THR A 58 -6.97 14.54 11.84
CA THR A 58 -7.09 15.92 11.36
C THR A 58 -8.42 16.10 10.62
N PHE A 59 -8.79 15.15 9.77
CA PHE A 59 -10.08 15.14 9.08
C PHE A 59 -11.25 15.09 10.07
N ALA A 60 -11.15 14.31 11.14
CA ALA A 60 -12.19 14.26 12.18
C ALA A 60 -12.44 15.61 12.85
N LEU A 61 -11.39 16.42 13.06
CA LEU A 61 -11.53 17.77 13.64
C LEU A 61 -12.31 18.72 12.74
N THR A 62 -12.33 18.46 11.44
CA THR A 62 -13.08 19.28 10.49
C THR A 62 -14.60 19.15 10.65
N VAL A 63 -15.11 18.15 11.38
CA VAL A 63 -16.55 17.87 11.56
C VAL A 63 -17.36 19.06 12.07
N GLY A 64 -16.70 19.97 12.81
CA GLY A 64 -17.30 21.22 13.29
C GLY A 64 -17.67 22.22 12.20
N ALA A 65 -17.11 22.09 11.00
CA ALA A 65 -17.35 22.96 9.87
C ALA A 65 -18.30 22.36 8.82
N TRP A 66 -18.78 21.12 9.03
CA TRP A 66 -19.59 20.39 8.05
C TRP A 66 -20.99 20.95 7.84
N ASP A 67 -21.46 21.88 8.67
CA ASP A 67 -22.81 22.42 8.54
C ASP A 67 -22.99 23.32 7.30
N VAL A 68 -21.90 23.66 6.61
CA VAL A 68 -21.92 24.50 5.42
C VAL A 68 -21.64 23.67 4.16
N TRP A 69 -22.45 23.87 3.12
CA TRP A 69 -22.42 23.03 1.92
C TRP A 69 -21.06 22.98 1.21
N TYR A 70 -20.31 24.10 1.18
CA TYR A 70 -19.00 24.18 0.53
C TYR A 70 -17.94 23.32 1.25
N PHE A 71 -18.17 22.95 2.51
CA PHE A 71 -17.24 22.13 3.27
C PHE A 71 -17.08 20.72 2.67
N ASN A 72 -18.19 20.17 2.15
CA ASN A 72 -18.21 18.86 1.48
C ASN A 72 -17.39 18.83 0.18
N ILE A 73 -16.97 20.00 -0.32
CA ILE A 73 -16.12 20.15 -1.52
C ILE A 73 -14.69 20.52 -1.11
N LEU A 74 -14.55 21.43 -0.15
CA LEU A 74 -13.25 22.00 0.21
C LEU A 74 -12.31 20.97 0.83
N THR A 75 -12.82 20.02 1.63
CA THR A 75 -11.99 18.96 2.23
C THR A 75 -11.52 17.92 1.21
N PRO A 76 -12.40 17.35 0.37
CA PRO A 76 -11.96 16.52 -0.76
C PRO A 76 -10.97 17.24 -1.66
N LEU A 77 -11.17 18.55 -1.89
CA LEU A 77 -10.24 19.35 -2.68
C LEU A 77 -8.86 19.43 -2.04
N ALA A 78 -8.75 19.72 -0.74
CA ALA A 78 -7.46 19.76 -0.04
C ALA A 78 -6.71 18.41 -0.09
N ILE A 79 -7.44 17.30 0.04
CA ILE A 79 -6.87 15.96 -0.09
C ILE A 79 -6.40 15.71 -1.54
N ALA A 80 -7.25 16.01 -2.53
CA ALA A 80 -6.95 15.80 -3.94
C ALA A 80 -5.77 16.66 -4.41
N THR A 81 -5.69 17.92 -3.98
CA THR A 81 -4.55 18.79 -4.32
C THR A 81 -3.26 18.32 -3.66
N GLY A 82 -3.32 17.85 -2.40
CA GLY A 82 -2.15 17.29 -1.73
C GLY A 82 -1.64 16.01 -2.40
N ILE A 83 -2.54 15.20 -2.99
CA ILE A 83 -2.16 14.07 -3.85
C ILE A 83 -1.59 14.55 -5.19
N MET A 84 -2.18 15.58 -5.79
CA MET A 84 -1.81 16.06 -7.11
C MET A 84 -0.37 16.61 -7.14
N VAL A 85 0.00 17.47 -6.19
CA VAL A 85 1.25 18.24 -6.23
C VAL A 85 2.50 17.34 -6.31
N PRO A 86 2.67 16.31 -5.46
CA PRO A 86 3.81 15.39 -5.57
C PRO A 86 3.86 14.63 -6.89
N LEU A 87 2.69 14.30 -7.47
CA LEU A 87 2.61 13.53 -8.71
C LEU A 87 2.88 14.36 -9.96
N LEU A 88 2.73 15.69 -9.90
CA LEU A 88 3.08 16.58 -11.02
C LEU A 88 4.55 16.45 -11.43
N ALA A 89 5.44 16.10 -10.49
CA ALA A 89 6.85 15.86 -10.78
C ALA A 89 7.08 14.62 -11.67
N THR A 90 6.12 13.69 -11.72
CA THR A 90 6.22 12.47 -12.52
C THR A 90 5.49 12.62 -13.86
N SER A 91 4.23 13.05 -13.83
CA SER A 91 3.41 13.27 -15.03
C SER A 91 2.14 14.04 -14.70
N THR A 92 1.87 15.11 -15.46
CA THR A 92 0.68 15.94 -15.30
C THR A 92 -0.61 15.14 -15.49
N THR A 93 -0.66 14.26 -16.49
CA THR A 93 -1.85 13.44 -16.77
C THR A 93 -2.16 12.50 -15.61
N TYR A 94 -1.14 11.87 -15.03
CA TYR A 94 -1.32 10.94 -13.91
C TYR A 94 -1.74 11.66 -12.63
N ALA A 95 -1.14 12.83 -12.37
CA ALA A 95 -1.53 13.68 -11.25
C ALA A 95 -3.01 14.07 -11.33
N LEU A 96 -3.50 14.47 -12.53
CA LEU A 96 -4.89 14.83 -12.75
C LEU A 96 -5.85 13.65 -12.56
N ILE A 97 -5.51 12.47 -13.09
CA ILE A 97 -6.35 11.27 -12.94
C ILE A 97 -6.43 10.87 -11.45
N ALA A 98 -5.29 10.78 -10.77
CA ALA A 98 -5.24 10.39 -9.36
C ALA A 98 -6.00 11.39 -8.47
N ALA A 99 -5.80 12.70 -8.68
CA ALA A 99 -6.50 13.74 -7.95
C ALA A 99 -8.00 13.75 -8.25
N GLY A 100 -8.41 13.54 -9.51
CA GLY A 100 -9.82 13.47 -9.91
C GLY A 100 -10.55 12.29 -9.27
N VAL A 101 -9.95 11.10 -9.32
CA VAL A 101 -10.49 9.90 -8.66
C VAL A 101 -10.58 10.10 -7.15
N ALA A 102 -9.51 10.62 -6.53
CA ALA A 102 -9.49 10.92 -5.11
C ALA A 102 -10.60 11.92 -4.72
N PHE A 103 -10.77 12.99 -5.49
CA PHE A 103 -11.78 14.02 -5.25
C PHE A 103 -13.19 13.44 -5.31
N ILE A 104 -13.53 12.68 -6.36
CA ILE A 104 -14.87 12.11 -6.54
C ILE A 104 -15.20 11.13 -5.41
N LEU A 105 -14.29 10.22 -5.08
CA LEU A 105 -14.47 9.26 -4.01
C LEU A 105 -14.63 9.96 -2.65
N MET A 106 -13.76 10.92 -2.35
CA MET A 106 -13.82 11.67 -1.11
C MET A 106 -15.09 12.51 -0.99
N ALA A 107 -15.53 13.15 -2.06
CA ALA A 107 -16.77 13.93 -2.06
C ALA A 107 -18.00 13.04 -1.80
N ALA A 108 -18.06 11.88 -2.44
CA ALA A 108 -19.15 10.92 -2.25
C ALA A 108 -19.22 10.39 -0.80
N GLU A 109 -18.10 9.96 -0.24
CA GLU A 109 -18.05 9.40 1.13
C GLU A 109 -18.22 10.49 2.21
N SER A 110 -17.72 11.70 1.96
CA SER A 110 -17.96 12.85 2.85
C SER A 110 -19.44 13.24 2.86
N PHE A 111 -20.10 13.21 1.71
CA PHE A 111 -21.53 13.50 1.62
C PHE A 111 -22.39 12.45 2.37
N ARG A 112 -22.03 11.16 2.29
CA ARG A 112 -22.67 10.10 3.08
C ARG A 112 -22.51 10.35 4.59
N SER A 113 -21.30 10.69 5.01
CA SER A 113 -20.98 11.01 6.41
C SER A 113 -21.76 12.23 6.91
N TYR A 114 -21.89 13.26 6.07
CA TYR A 114 -22.68 14.45 6.37
C TYR A 114 -24.18 14.14 6.55
N LYS A 115 -24.75 13.28 5.70
CA LYS A 115 -26.14 12.82 5.86
C LYS A 115 -26.35 12.11 7.20
N ILE A 116 -25.42 11.26 7.61
CA ILE A 116 -25.50 10.55 8.91
C ILE A 116 -25.41 11.54 10.07
N LYS A 117 -24.50 12.53 10.00
CA LYS A 117 -24.41 13.60 11.01
C LYS A 117 -25.77 14.28 11.23
N LYS A 118 -26.51 14.55 10.15
CA LYS A 118 -27.83 15.20 10.20
C LYS A 118 -28.94 14.31 10.78
N LEU A 119 -28.84 13.00 10.63
CA LEU A 119 -29.84 12.05 11.12
C LEU A 119 -29.67 11.72 12.62
N LEU A 120 -28.47 11.92 13.16
CA LEU A 120 -28.18 11.58 14.55
C LEU A 120 -28.59 12.70 15.52
N ILE A 121 -29.35 12.33 16.55
CA ILE A 121 -29.74 13.22 17.66
C ILE A 121 -28.52 13.61 18.50
N LYS A 122 -27.58 12.69 18.70
CA LYS A 122 -26.35 12.90 19.43
C LYS A 122 -25.16 12.59 18.55
N PHE A 123 -24.18 13.50 18.55
CA PHE A 123 -22.95 13.31 17.80
C PHE A 123 -22.11 12.16 18.38
N ASP A 124 -21.89 11.13 17.56
CA ASP A 124 -20.92 10.07 17.77
C ASP A 124 -19.88 10.13 16.64
N ALA A 125 -18.61 10.36 17.00
CA ALA A 125 -17.54 10.54 16.03
C ALA A 125 -17.33 9.29 15.15
N LEU A 126 -17.38 8.09 15.75
CA LEU A 126 -17.11 6.85 15.03
C LEU A 126 -18.20 6.56 14.00
N LEU A 127 -19.47 6.79 14.37
CA LEU A 127 -20.60 6.56 13.47
C LEU A 127 -20.67 7.60 12.36
N VAL A 128 -20.50 8.88 12.68
CA VAL A 128 -20.58 9.97 11.70
C VAL A 128 -19.46 9.89 10.68
N LEU A 129 -18.23 9.66 11.13
CA LEU A 129 -17.04 9.73 10.28
C LEU A 129 -16.69 8.41 9.59
N ARG A 130 -17.41 7.32 9.88
CA ARG A 130 -17.13 5.96 9.38
C ARG A 130 -16.88 5.92 7.88
N PHE A 131 -17.75 6.54 7.11
CA PHE A 131 -17.70 6.50 5.64
C PHE A 131 -16.55 7.33 5.10
N ALA A 132 -16.41 8.57 5.57
CA ALA A 132 -15.33 9.45 5.12
C ALA A 132 -13.94 8.92 5.51
N VAL A 133 -13.76 8.39 6.72
CA VAL A 133 -12.48 7.78 7.15
C VAL A 133 -12.14 6.57 6.29
N ARG A 134 -13.11 5.68 6.03
CA ARG A 134 -12.90 4.55 5.10
C ARG A 134 -12.58 5.05 3.68
N GLY A 135 -13.24 6.12 3.24
CA GLY A 135 -12.97 6.78 1.96
C GLY A 135 -11.53 7.27 1.85
N ILE A 136 -11.02 7.99 2.85
CA ILE A 136 -9.63 8.48 2.88
C ILE A 136 -8.65 7.32 2.75
N LEU A 137 -8.82 6.30 3.60
CA LEU A 137 -7.95 5.14 3.64
C LEU A 137 -7.98 4.35 2.31
N LEU A 138 -9.16 4.22 1.71
CA LEU A 138 -9.34 3.61 0.40
C LEU A 138 -8.64 4.41 -0.69
N VAL A 139 -8.77 5.74 -0.69
CA VAL A 139 -8.14 6.63 -1.67
C VAL A 139 -6.62 6.47 -1.64
N PHE A 140 -5.98 6.45 -0.47
CA PHE A 140 -4.54 6.22 -0.38
C PHE A 140 -4.11 4.81 -0.78
N SER A 141 -4.95 3.81 -0.54
CA SER A 141 -4.68 2.44 -0.99
C SER A 141 -4.75 2.34 -2.52
N ILE A 142 -5.78 2.92 -3.13
CA ILE A 142 -5.93 3.01 -4.60
C ILE A 142 -4.77 3.80 -5.20
N LEU A 143 -4.39 4.93 -4.56
CA LEU A 143 -3.28 5.76 -5.00
C LEU A 143 -1.98 4.96 -5.08
N ALA A 144 -1.66 4.15 -4.08
CA ALA A 144 -0.46 3.33 -4.09
C ALA A 144 -0.43 2.35 -5.28
N GLY A 145 -1.57 1.70 -5.58
CA GLY A 145 -1.71 0.85 -6.76
C GLY A 145 -1.62 1.62 -8.08
N LEU A 146 -2.27 2.80 -8.16
CA LEU A 146 -2.25 3.66 -9.36
C LEU A 146 -0.85 4.17 -9.66
N ILE A 147 -0.05 4.54 -8.65
CA ILE A 147 1.32 5.01 -8.84
C ILE A 147 2.19 3.90 -9.49
N ILE A 148 1.95 2.63 -9.18
CA ILE A 148 2.67 1.50 -9.80
C ILE A 148 2.26 1.30 -11.26
N ILE A 149 0.96 1.34 -11.54
CA ILE A 149 0.43 1.15 -12.90
C ILE A 149 0.90 2.30 -13.80
N LEU A 150 0.84 3.53 -13.29
CA LEU A 150 1.11 4.75 -14.05
C LEU A 150 2.59 5.15 -14.05
N GLY A 151 3.37 4.79 -13.03
CA GLY A 151 4.82 5.08 -12.93
C GLY A 151 5.71 4.26 -13.89
N ALA A 152 5.11 3.58 -14.86
CA ALA A 152 5.69 2.60 -15.76
C ALA A 152 6.90 3.07 -16.61
N SER A 153 7.19 4.37 -16.67
CA SER A 153 8.32 4.91 -17.44
C SER A 153 9.65 4.91 -16.67
N ASN A 154 9.64 4.86 -15.33
CA ASN A 154 10.83 5.08 -14.49
C ASN A 154 11.15 3.95 -13.51
N VAL A 155 10.35 2.89 -13.47
CA VAL A 155 10.69 1.71 -12.69
C VAL A 155 11.83 1.02 -13.43
N LYS A 156 13.07 1.12 -12.90
CA LYS A 156 14.21 0.28 -13.29
C LYS A 156 13.65 -1.11 -13.57
N GLU A 157 13.89 -1.66 -14.76
CA GLU A 157 13.48 -3.02 -15.12
C GLU A 157 13.76 -3.92 -13.92
N ILE A 158 12.70 -4.29 -13.19
CA ILE A 158 12.87 -5.05 -11.98
C ILE A 158 13.36 -6.41 -12.45
N ASP A 159 14.60 -6.75 -12.09
CA ASP A 159 15.21 -8.03 -12.41
C ASP A 159 14.59 -9.10 -11.50
N PHE A 160 13.37 -9.50 -11.86
CA PHE A 160 12.60 -10.52 -11.15
C PHE A 160 13.29 -11.87 -11.15
N GLY A 161 14.19 -12.14 -12.10
CA GLY A 161 15.05 -13.32 -12.07
C GLY A 161 15.87 -13.36 -10.78
N LYS A 162 16.37 -12.21 -10.32
CA LYS A 162 17.12 -12.09 -9.06
C LYS A 162 16.23 -12.14 -7.82
N LEU A 163 15.09 -11.45 -7.83
CA LEU A 163 14.14 -11.42 -6.69
C LEU A 163 13.47 -12.78 -6.45
N ILE A 164 13.07 -13.48 -7.52
CA ILE A 164 12.50 -14.83 -7.43
C ILE A 164 13.59 -15.84 -7.09
N ALA A 165 14.80 -15.73 -7.66
CA ALA A 165 15.92 -16.57 -7.27
C ALA A 165 16.26 -16.41 -5.78
N GLU A 166 16.21 -15.21 -5.22
CA GLU A 166 16.53 -14.95 -3.81
C GLU A 166 15.43 -15.45 -2.84
N VAL A 167 14.16 -15.35 -3.22
CA VAL A 167 13.02 -15.87 -2.44
C VAL A 167 12.90 -17.39 -2.56
N ALA A 168 13.18 -17.96 -3.74
CA ALA A 168 13.16 -19.40 -3.99
C ALA A 168 14.45 -20.09 -3.52
N GLU A 169 15.60 -19.39 -3.44
CA GLU A 169 16.86 -19.95 -2.92
C GLU A 169 16.70 -20.44 -1.49
N LYS A 170 15.97 -19.72 -0.63
CA LYS A 170 15.84 -20.11 0.78
C LYS A 170 15.24 -21.52 0.98
N PRO A 171 14.10 -21.88 0.35
CA PRO A 171 13.55 -23.23 0.43
C PRO A 171 14.24 -24.24 -0.51
N ILE A 172 14.74 -23.82 -1.67
CA ILE A 172 15.39 -24.75 -2.62
C ILE A 172 16.76 -25.17 -2.12
N LYS A 173 17.57 -24.27 -1.57
CA LYS A 173 18.92 -24.58 -1.06
C LYS A 173 18.85 -25.51 0.16
N SER A 174 17.82 -25.43 0.99
CA SER A 174 17.61 -26.37 2.10
C SER A 174 17.07 -27.72 1.64
N THR A 175 16.19 -27.75 0.63
CA THR A 175 15.64 -28.99 0.07
C THR A 175 16.65 -29.72 -0.82
N VAL A 176 17.42 -29.00 -1.63
CA VAL A 176 18.46 -29.55 -2.50
C VAL A 176 19.69 -29.96 -1.68
N ASN A 177 20.10 -29.23 -0.65
CA ASN A 177 21.18 -29.71 0.22
C ASN A 177 20.76 -30.94 1.04
N SER A 178 19.50 -31.02 1.49
CA SER A 178 19.02 -32.21 2.22
C SER A 178 18.80 -33.41 1.30
N GLN A 179 18.32 -33.20 0.07
CA GLN A 179 18.19 -34.27 -0.93
C GLN A 179 19.55 -34.69 -1.51
N LEU A 180 20.49 -33.77 -1.74
CA LEU A 180 21.86 -34.11 -2.14
C LEU A 180 22.61 -34.80 -1.02
N GLN A 181 22.48 -34.39 0.24
CA GLN A 181 23.05 -35.14 1.36
C GLN A 181 22.43 -36.53 1.49
N GLN A 182 21.11 -36.67 1.37
CA GLN A 182 20.46 -37.99 1.40
C GLN A 182 20.80 -38.87 0.18
N THR A 183 21.04 -38.28 -0.99
CA THR A 183 21.42 -39.03 -2.20
C THR A 183 22.91 -39.39 -2.17
N MET A 184 23.78 -38.51 -1.66
CA MET A 184 25.20 -38.80 -1.44
C MET A 184 25.42 -39.81 -0.31
N GLU A 185 24.63 -39.78 0.77
CA GLU A 185 24.64 -40.81 1.84
C GLU A 185 24.10 -42.16 1.34
N ARG A 186 23.12 -42.16 0.42
CA ARG A 186 22.66 -43.40 -0.23
C ARG A 186 23.64 -43.94 -1.28
N GLN A 187 24.39 -43.07 -1.96
CA GLN A 187 25.39 -43.46 -2.96
C GLN A 187 26.75 -43.84 -2.36
N THR A 188 27.05 -43.46 -1.12
CA THR A 188 28.29 -43.91 -0.44
C THR A 188 28.23 -45.36 0.05
N ILE A 189 27.08 -46.03 0.01
CA ILE A 189 26.89 -47.41 0.50
C ILE A 189 26.87 -48.47 -0.63
N TYR A 190 26.71 -48.09 -1.90
CA TYR A 190 26.75 -49.04 -3.03
C TYR A 190 27.62 -48.50 -4.17
N SER A 191 28.92 -48.74 -4.06
CA SER A 191 29.88 -48.68 -5.16
C SER A 191 29.49 -49.70 -6.24
N GLY A 192 29.14 -49.25 -7.45
CA GLY A 192 28.90 -50.19 -8.56
C GLY A 192 28.37 -49.65 -9.88
N TYR A 193 28.20 -48.34 -10.06
CA TYR A 193 27.72 -47.81 -11.35
C TYR A 193 28.89 -47.47 -12.29
N SER A 194 28.74 -47.89 -13.55
CA SER A 194 29.72 -47.62 -14.60
C SER A 194 29.62 -46.16 -15.09
N ALA A 195 30.71 -45.61 -15.61
CA ALA A 195 30.79 -44.22 -16.07
C ALA A 195 29.71 -43.85 -17.13
N GLU A 196 29.15 -44.83 -17.84
CA GLU A 196 28.11 -44.64 -18.85
C GLU A 196 26.71 -44.38 -18.26
N GLU A 197 26.41 -44.93 -17.08
CA GLU A 197 25.11 -44.73 -16.41
C GLU A 197 25.01 -43.35 -15.77
N ILE A 198 26.16 -42.83 -15.31
CA ILE A 198 26.28 -41.46 -14.82
C ILE A 198 26.07 -40.47 -15.98
N GLN A 199 26.64 -40.75 -17.15
CA GLN A 199 26.48 -39.90 -18.33
C GLN A 199 25.02 -39.83 -18.82
N LYS A 200 24.28 -40.96 -18.77
CA LYS A 200 22.86 -41.00 -19.11
C LYS A 200 21.99 -40.18 -18.17
N LEU A 201 22.27 -40.21 -16.87
CA LEU A 201 21.57 -39.39 -15.89
C LEU A 201 21.87 -37.90 -16.11
N LEU A 202 23.12 -37.53 -16.44
CA LEU A 202 23.47 -36.15 -16.76
C LEU A 202 22.80 -35.62 -18.04
N ASP A 203 22.66 -36.46 -19.07
CA ASP A 203 21.94 -36.11 -20.31
C ASP A 203 20.42 -35.98 -20.07
N GLU A 204 19.83 -36.82 -19.22
CA GLU A 204 18.41 -36.75 -18.84
C GLU A 204 18.08 -35.44 -18.07
N TYR A 205 19.07 -34.89 -17.36
CA TYR A 205 18.99 -33.57 -16.71
C TYR A 205 19.55 -32.41 -17.55
N GLY A 206 19.96 -32.65 -18.81
CA GLY A 206 20.36 -31.62 -19.77
C GLY A 206 21.76 -31.02 -19.58
N VAL A 207 22.69 -31.73 -18.93
CA VAL A 207 24.06 -31.26 -18.69
C VAL A 207 25.01 -31.82 -19.74
N GLN A 208 25.37 -31.01 -20.75
CA GLN A 208 26.41 -31.38 -21.71
C GLN A 208 27.80 -31.19 -21.11
N THR A 209 28.53 -32.29 -20.90
CA THR A 209 29.94 -32.26 -20.49
C THR A 209 30.85 -32.57 -21.67
N THR A 210 31.31 -31.55 -22.39
CA THR A 210 32.44 -31.70 -23.30
C THR A 210 33.73 -31.74 -22.48
N GLY A 211 34.22 -32.96 -22.26
CA GLY A 211 35.58 -33.31 -21.83
C GLY A 211 36.27 -32.36 -20.85
N ALA A 212 36.16 -32.62 -19.54
CA ALA A 212 37.11 -32.12 -18.55
C ALA A 212 37.09 -32.97 -17.27
N SER A 213 38.25 -33.11 -16.63
CA SER A 213 38.52 -33.93 -15.45
C SER A 213 37.53 -33.75 -14.29
N PRO A 214 37.37 -34.79 -13.41
CA PRO A 214 36.34 -34.84 -12.36
C PRO A 214 36.40 -33.67 -11.36
N ASP A 215 37.55 -33.03 -11.20
CA ASP A 215 37.76 -31.93 -10.25
C ASP A 215 37.30 -30.55 -10.79
N SER A 216 36.91 -30.46 -12.06
CA SER A 216 36.45 -29.21 -12.70
C SER A 216 34.92 -29.06 -12.74
N ILE A 217 34.18 -30.13 -12.44
CA ILE A 217 32.71 -30.18 -12.53
C ILE A 217 32.05 -29.51 -11.31
N THR A 218 32.72 -29.47 -10.16
CA THR A 218 32.17 -28.90 -8.91
C THR A 218 32.22 -27.37 -8.85
N ASN A 219 33.06 -26.71 -9.66
CA ASN A 219 33.30 -25.27 -9.55
C ASN A 219 32.73 -24.42 -10.70
N ASN A 220 32.20 -25.02 -11.76
CA ASN A 220 31.74 -24.26 -12.94
C ASN A 220 30.36 -24.67 -13.49
N LEU A 221 29.57 -25.39 -12.69
CA LEU A 221 28.13 -25.45 -12.88
C LEU A 221 27.55 -24.16 -12.31
N ASP A 222 27.52 -23.13 -13.16
CA ASP A 222 26.85 -21.87 -12.91
C ASP A 222 25.32 -22.08 -12.96
N ILE A 223 24.83 -22.90 -12.02
CA ILE A 223 23.41 -23.19 -11.77
C ILE A 223 22.62 -21.88 -11.67
N LYS A 224 23.27 -20.82 -11.19
CA LYS A 224 22.71 -19.48 -11.09
C LYS A 224 22.36 -18.89 -12.44
N SER A 225 23.26 -18.93 -13.44
CA SER A 225 22.96 -18.39 -14.77
C SER A 225 22.00 -19.28 -15.56
N MET A 226 22.04 -20.59 -15.37
CA MET A 226 21.13 -21.52 -16.03
C MET A 226 19.68 -21.41 -15.50
N ILE A 227 19.51 -21.28 -14.18
CA ILE A 227 18.21 -20.98 -13.55
C ILE A 227 17.76 -19.57 -13.94
N GLN A 228 18.64 -18.57 -13.93
CA GLN A 228 18.28 -17.19 -14.28
C GLN A 228 17.79 -17.07 -15.73
N THR A 229 18.41 -17.77 -16.68
CA THR A 229 17.99 -17.78 -18.10
C THR A 229 16.68 -18.54 -18.30
N GLN A 230 16.54 -19.76 -17.73
CA GLN A 230 15.29 -20.51 -17.85
C GLN A 230 14.10 -19.82 -17.17
N VAL A 231 14.32 -19.20 -16.01
CA VAL A 231 13.30 -18.43 -15.30
C VAL A 231 12.94 -17.15 -16.08
N ASN A 232 13.93 -16.46 -16.66
CA ASN A 232 13.66 -15.27 -17.47
C ASN A 232 12.90 -15.59 -18.76
N ASP A 233 13.18 -16.72 -19.42
CA ASP A 233 12.46 -17.17 -20.61
C ASP A 233 11.04 -17.65 -20.28
N LEU A 234 10.84 -18.28 -19.12
CA LEU A 234 9.51 -18.68 -18.63
C LEU A 234 8.65 -17.48 -18.20
N ILE A 235 9.28 -16.42 -17.69
CA ILE A 235 8.60 -15.18 -17.21
C ILE A 235 8.39 -14.17 -18.35
N ALA A 236 9.17 -14.22 -19.43
CA ALA A 236 9.04 -13.36 -20.59
C ALA A 236 7.58 -13.17 -21.09
N PRO A 237 6.74 -14.22 -21.26
CA PRO A 237 5.35 -14.05 -21.68
C PRO A 237 4.44 -13.42 -20.61
N TYR A 238 4.85 -13.39 -19.34
CA TYR A 238 4.07 -12.86 -18.23
C TYR A 238 4.51 -11.47 -17.76
N LYS A 239 5.60 -10.91 -18.32
CA LYS A 239 6.15 -9.59 -17.94
C LYS A 239 5.11 -8.47 -17.96
N GLU A 240 4.13 -8.53 -18.87
CA GLU A 240 3.04 -7.55 -18.95
C GLU A 240 2.00 -7.70 -17.83
N LEU A 241 1.75 -8.91 -17.32
CA LEU A 241 0.84 -9.18 -16.20
C LEU A 241 1.45 -8.88 -14.83
N VAL A 242 2.78 -8.82 -14.74
CA VAL A 242 3.49 -8.57 -13.49
C VAL A 242 3.14 -7.20 -12.89
N ARG A 243 2.98 -6.16 -13.72
CA ARG A 243 2.68 -4.80 -13.22
C ARG A 243 1.30 -4.71 -12.55
N PRO A 244 0.19 -5.17 -13.17
CA PRO A 244 -1.09 -5.31 -12.47
C PRO A 244 -0.99 -6.13 -11.19
N LEU A 245 -0.21 -7.22 -11.18
CA LEU A 245 -0.06 -8.07 -10.01
C LEU A 245 0.61 -7.33 -8.83
N ILE A 246 1.70 -6.61 -9.07
CA ILE A 246 2.38 -5.80 -8.04
C ILE A 246 1.47 -4.68 -7.56
N ALA A 247 0.72 -4.04 -8.46
CA ALA A 247 -0.23 -3.00 -8.09
C ALA A 247 -1.30 -3.54 -7.13
N VAL A 248 -1.81 -4.76 -7.38
CA VAL A 248 -2.75 -5.45 -6.48
C VAL A 248 -2.09 -5.80 -5.15
N LEU A 249 -0.85 -6.29 -5.15
CA LEU A 249 -0.12 -6.62 -3.93
C LEU A 249 0.14 -5.39 -3.06
N VAL A 250 0.61 -4.29 -3.66
CA VAL A 250 0.86 -3.04 -2.94
C VAL A 250 -0.45 -2.40 -2.48
N PHE A 251 -1.51 -2.47 -3.29
CA PHE A 251 -2.85 -2.10 -2.82
C PHE A 251 -3.23 -2.90 -1.55
N GLY A 252 -3.03 -4.23 -1.55
CA GLY A 252 -3.28 -5.09 -0.40
C GLY A 252 -2.44 -4.72 0.83
N LEU A 253 -1.15 -4.42 0.63
CA LEU A 253 -0.26 -3.94 1.70
C LEU A 253 -0.76 -2.62 2.29
N PHE A 254 -1.17 -1.67 1.45
CA PHE A 254 -1.72 -0.39 1.92
C PHE A 254 -3.09 -0.54 2.59
N GLN A 255 -3.89 -1.54 2.20
CA GLN A 255 -5.13 -1.90 2.93
C GLN A 255 -4.83 -2.44 4.33
N LEU A 256 -3.73 -3.18 4.51
CA LEU A 256 -3.28 -3.59 5.83
C LEU A 256 -2.87 -2.38 6.68
N TYR A 257 -2.08 -1.45 6.12
CA TYR A 257 -1.75 -0.19 6.81
C TYR A 257 -2.98 0.66 7.15
N ALA A 258 -3.95 0.72 6.24
CA ALA A 258 -5.22 1.37 6.45
C ALA A 258 -6.00 0.75 7.61
N THR A 259 -6.03 -0.58 7.70
CA THR A 259 -6.71 -1.30 8.78
C THR A 259 -6.09 -0.99 10.14
N VAL A 260 -4.75 -1.00 10.23
CA VAL A 260 -4.02 -0.63 11.45
C VAL A 260 -4.30 0.83 11.81
N SER A 261 -4.23 1.73 10.84
CA SER A 261 -4.50 3.17 11.04
C SER A 261 -5.93 3.41 11.53
N TYR A 262 -6.91 2.69 10.98
CA TYR A 262 -8.30 2.75 11.44
C TYR A 262 -8.46 2.27 12.88
N ALA A 263 -7.78 1.18 13.26
CA ALA A 263 -7.80 0.69 14.63
C ALA A 263 -7.25 1.73 15.61
N ILE A 264 -6.11 2.34 15.29
CA ILE A 264 -5.52 3.42 16.10
C ILE A 264 -6.50 4.60 16.19
N TYR A 265 -7.03 5.07 15.06
CA TYR A 265 -8.03 6.14 15.04
C TYR A 265 -9.25 5.84 15.90
N SER A 266 -9.75 4.60 15.88
CA SER A 266 -10.94 4.22 16.63
C SER A 266 -10.76 4.37 18.14
N LEU A 267 -9.53 4.16 18.63
CA LEU A 267 -9.15 4.34 20.04
C LEU A 267 -9.00 5.82 20.40
N PHE A 268 -8.41 6.64 19.50
CA PHE A 268 -8.03 8.01 19.84
C PHE A 268 -9.06 9.08 19.48
N VAL A 269 -9.97 8.84 18.52
CA VAL A 269 -10.89 9.88 18.04
C VAL A 269 -11.80 10.42 19.14
N GLY A 270 -12.28 9.57 20.05
CA GLY A 270 -13.13 10.00 21.17
C GLY A 270 -12.40 10.98 22.09
N LEU A 271 -11.15 10.68 22.41
CA LEU A 271 -10.28 11.53 23.22
C LEU A 271 -9.96 12.85 22.49
N LEU A 272 -9.59 12.77 21.21
CA LEU A 272 -9.31 13.94 20.37
C LEU A 272 -10.50 14.91 20.33
N ILE A 273 -11.71 14.41 20.07
CA ILE A 273 -12.93 15.22 20.02
C ILE A 273 -13.28 15.80 21.40
N SER A 274 -13.03 15.05 22.47
CA SER A 274 -13.22 15.55 23.84
C SER A 274 -12.29 16.73 24.15
N ILE A 275 -11.00 16.61 23.80
CA ILE A 275 -10.03 17.71 23.93
C ILE A 275 -10.45 18.91 23.08
N ALA A 276 -10.80 18.68 21.81
CA ALA A 276 -11.22 19.74 20.90
C ALA A 276 -12.47 20.50 21.39
N LYS A 277 -13.39 19.83 22.11
CA LYS A 277 -14.53 20.47 22.79
C LYS A 277 -14.06 21.33 23.96
N LYS A 278 -13.16 20.82 24.81
CA LYS A 278 -12.63 21.54 25.98
C LYS A 278 -11.82 22.78 25.60
N THR A 279 -11.03 22.73 24.54
CA THR A 279 -10.21 23.85 24.06
C THR A 279 -11.02 24.91 23.28
N GLY A 280 -12.32 24.69 23.09
CA GLY A 280 -13.17 25.58 22.29
C GLY A 280 -12.86 25.54 20.79
N LEU A 281 -12.13 24.52 20.32
CA LEU A 281 -11.95 24.25 18.89
C LEU A 281 -13.30 23.86 18.27
N LEU A 282 -14.06 23.01 18.96
CA LEU A 282 -15.43 22.63 18.62
C LEU A 282 -16.42 23.21 19.63
N LYS A 283 -17.50 23.83 19.15
CA LYS A 283 -18.62 24.28 19.98
C LYS A 283 -19.73 23.24 19.97
N VAL A 284 -20.27 22.91 21.15
CA VAL A 284 -21.47 22.08 21.29
C VAL A 284 -22.68 22.97 21.12
N VAL A 285 -23.55 22.64 20.18
CA VAL A 285 -24.84 23.30 19.97
C VAL A 285 -25.93 22.28 20.25
N THR A 286 -26.81 22.58 21.19
CA THR A 286 -27.97 21.76 21.52
C THR A 286 -29.19 22.31 20.79
N GLN A 287 -29.92 21.45 20.10
CA GLN A 287 -31.17 21.78 19.42
C GLN A 287 -32.28 20.88 19.99
N THR A 288 -33.44 21.47 20.28
CA THR A 288 -34.62 20.69 20.68
C THR A 288 -35.18 20.01 19.44
N VAL A 289 -35.36 18.69 19.48
CA VAL A 289 -35.91 17.90 18.37
C VAL A 289 -37.14 17.13 18.85
N GLU A 290 -38.20 17.14 18.05
CA GLU A 290 -39.37 16.28 18.28
C GLU A 290 -39.10 14.90 17.70
N LYS A 291 -39.25 13.87 18.53
CA LYS A 291 -39.08 12.48 18.13
C LYS A 291 -40.44 11.89 17.78
N GLN A 292 -40.64 11.53 16.51
CA GLN A 292 -41.78 10.70 16.12
C GLN A 292 -41.43 9.24 16.37
N ASP A 293 -42.17 8.60 17.27
CA ASP A 293 -42.14 7.15 17.46
C ASP A 293 -43.31 6.54 16.69
N LEU A 294 -43.01 5.73 15.68
CA LEU A 294 -44.01 4.91 14.99
C LEU A 294 -44.35 3.72 15.91
N GLN A 295 -45.57 3.69 16.40
CA GLN A 295 -46.13 2.59 17.16
C GLN A 295 -47.19 1.88 16.29
N PHE A 296 -47.38 0.59 16.52
CA PHE A 296 -48.45 -0.19 15.90
C PHE A 296 -49.78 0.04 16.62
#